data_AF-A0A0D3C7Z8-F1
#
_entry.id   AF-A0A0D3C7Z8-F1
#
_cell.length_a   1.000
_cell.length_b   1.000
_cell.length_c   1.000
_cell.angle_alpha   90.00
_cell.angle_beta   90.00
_cell.angle_gamma   90.00
#
_symmetry.space_group_name_H-M   'P 1'
#
loop_
_entity.id
_entity.type
_entity.pdbx_description
1 polymer ?
#
loop_
_entity_poly.entity_id
_entity_poly.type
_entity_poly.pdbx_seq_one_letter_code
_entity_poly.pdbx_strand_id
1 'polypeptide(L)'
;MASSGEVTEPEWIKRVKSEGAVPCLKPDSKDSKNSWTTPSPNTFMVRGPHYFSDKVKVPAGEFLLKPLGFDWVKGPTKLSEILSYPSSRIRKAIDEEFQTEDDAAKPFVWAFNLQLPHKDNYSAVAYFVATEPMLQGSLMDQFLKGDDGFKKSRLKLIANIVKGPWIVRKAVGEQAICVIGRALSCKYVSGESFVEIDVDIGSSMVASAIVHLAFGYITTLTVDLAFLIESQTDAELPEKLLGAVRFSELQTDSAVSMELSSSNSNQRSSWWKSLGNGFSNLLNQDTPNMNNTTSPGNN
;
A
#
# COMPACT_ATOMS: atom_id res chain seq x y z
N MET A 1 25.72 23.43 19.74
CA MET A 1 25.21 23.14 18.38
C MET A 1 25.28 21.64 18.19
N ALA A 2 24.17 20.95 18.43
CA ALA A 2 24.10 19.51 18.23
C ALA A 2 23.85 19.25 16.74
N SER A 3 24.78 18.57 16.09
CA SER A 3 24.60 18.00 14.76
C SER A 3 23.38 17.09 14.80
N SER A 4 22.28 17.49 14.17
CA SER A 4 21.18 16.59 13.84
C SER A 4 21.72 15.56 12.86
N GLY A 5 22.15 14.40 13.37
CA GLY A 5 22.55 13.29 12.52
C GLY A 5 21.35 12.90 11.66
N GLU A 6 21.39 13.23 10.37
CA GLU A 6 20.49 12.63 9.40
C GLU A 6 20.72 11.12 9.49
N VAL A 7 19.78 10.40 10.10
CA VAL A 7 19.78 8.94 10.07
C VAL A 7 19.53 8.57 8.61
N THR A 8 20.59 8.20 7.92
CA THR A 8 20.54 7.77 6.52
C THR A 8 19.53 6.63 6.39
N GLU A 9 18.53 6.81 5.55
CA GLU A 9 17.53 5.78 5.27
C GLU A 9 18.22 4.51 4.74
N PRO A 10 17.90 3.31 5.26
CA PRO A 10 18.47 2.05 4.78
C PRO A 10 18.29 1.87 3.26
N GLU A 11 19.31 1.33 2.59
CA GLU A 11 19.31 1.17 1.13
C GLU A 11 18.15 0.30 0.62
N TRP A 12 17.77 -0.75 1.36
CA TRP A 12 16.63 -1.60 0.99
C TRP A 12 15.31 -0.82 0.98
N ILE A 13 15.10 0.14 1.90
CA ILE A 13 13.92 1.01 1.90
C ILE A 13 13.93 1.93 0.68
N LYS A 14 15.09 2.50 0.34
CA LYS A 14 15.24 3.34 -0.87
C LYS A 14 14.94 2.54 -2.13
N ARG A 15 15.47 1.33 -2.25
CA ARG A 15 15.20 0.39 -3.34
C ARG A 15 13.71 0.14 -3.47
N VAL A 16 13.04 -0.25 -2.38
CA VAL A 16 11.60 -0.48 -2.36
C VAL A 16 10.83 0.78 -2.80
N LYS A 17 11.15 1.97 -2.29
CA LYS A 17 10.45 3.18 -2.75
C LYS A 17 10.62 3.47 -4.24
N SER A 18 11.79 3.14 -4.81
CA SER A 18 12.13 3.41 -6.22
C SER A 18 11.54 2.39 -7.21
N GLU A 19 11.33 1.14 -6.79
CA GLU A 19 10.80 0.07 -7.66
C GLU A 19 9.26 0.09 -7.80
N GLY A 20 8.57 0.92 -7.01
CA GLY A 20 7.12 1.11 -7.12
C GLY A 20 6.72 1.82 -8.41
N ALA A 21 5.60 1.42 -9.03
CA ALA A 21 5.12 2.03 -10.26
C ALA A 21 4.69 3.49 -10.10
N VAL A 22 4.29 3.88 -8.88
CA VAL A 22 4.03 5.27 -8.52
C VAL A 22 5.31 5.84 -7.90
N PRO A 23 5.99 6.82 -8.52
CA PRO A 23 7.23 7.38 -8.00
C PRO A 23 7.03 8.07 -6.63
N CYS A 24 7.97 7.79 -5.71
CA CYS A 24 8.09 8.51 -4.45
C CYS A 24 8.84 9.83 -4.66
N LEU A 25 8.15 10.96 -4.56
CA LEU A 25 8.74 12.29 -4.74
C LEU A 25 8.92 13.03 -3.42
N LYS A 26 9.74 14.09 -3.43
CA LYS A 26 9.85 15.00 -2.28
C LYS A 26 8.55 15.82 -2.14
N PRO A 27 8.12 16.16 -0.91
CA PRO A 27 6.89 16.92 -0.69
C PRO A 27 6.76 18.22 -1.47
N ASP A 28 7.89 18.91 -1.70
CA ASP A 28 7.95 20.21 -2.40
C ASP A 28 8.27 20.10 -3.90
N SER A 29 8.14 18.90 -4.48
CA SER A 29 8.36 18.71 -5.92
C SER A 29 7.39 19.57 -6.74
N LYS A 30 7.92 20.32 -7.71
CA LYS A 30 7.10 21.16 -8.62
C LYS A 30 6.21 20.33 -9.54
N ASP A 31 6.64 19.11 -9.86
CA ASP A 31 5.83 18.11 -10.55
C ASP A 31 5.49 17.01 -9.55
N SER A 32 4.21 16.93 -9.19
CA SER A 32 3.67 15.90 -8.31
C SER A 32 2.75 14.94 -9.07
N LYS A 33 2.70 15.00 -10.41
CA LYS A 33 1.75 14.19 -11.16
C LYS A 33 2.08 12.70 -11.01
N ASN A 34 1.06 11.89 -10.81
CA ASN A 34 1.16 10.44 -10.66
C ASN A 34 2.23 10.01 -9.66
N SER A 35 2.25 10.63 -8.48
CA SER A 35 3.29 10.39 -7.49
C SER A 35 2.72 10.16 -6.10
N TRP A 36 3.56 9.67 -5.21
CA TRP A 36 3.27 9.66 -3.79
C TRP A 36 4.42 10.27 -2.98
N THR A 37 4.12 10.67 -1.76
CA THR A 37 5.09 11.18 -0.80
C THR A 37 4.55 11.03 0.63
N THR A 38 5.33 11.43 1.62
CA THR A 38 4.88 11.49 3.03
C THR A 38 4.52 12.93 3.38
N PRO A 39 3.27 13.23 3.72
CA PRO A 39 2.88 14.57 4.12
C PRO A 39 3.47 14.93 5.49
N SER A 40 3.56 16.23 5.80
CA SER A 40 3.96 16.67 7.13
C SER A 40 2.96 16.17 8.16
N PRO A 41 3.40 15.50 9.25
CA PRO A 41 2.49 14.97 10.24
C PRO A 41 1.72 16.06 11.00
N ASN A 42 2.27 17.28 11.07
CA ASN A 42 1.62 18.44 11.66
C ASN A 42 0.41 18.95 10.84
N THR A 43 0.18 18.40 9.65
CA THR A 43 -1.06 18.62 8.87
C THR A 43 -2.27 17.97 9.53
N PHE A 44 -2.06 16.97 10.38
CA PHE A 44 -3.12 16.22 11.02
C PHE A 44 -3.28 16.62 12.49
N MET A 45 -4.52 16.83 12.92
CA MET A 45 -4.87 17.18 14.29
C MET A 45 -5.41 15.95 15.03
N VAL A 46 -4.71 15.54 16.09
CA VAL A 46 -4.99 14.34 16.90
C VAL A 46 -5.35 14.72 18.33
N ARG A 47 -5.86 13.78 19.13
CA ARG A 47 -6.22 14.00 20.53
C ARG A 47 -4.97 14.40 21.33
N GLY A 48 -5.01 15.57 21.98
CA GLY A 48 -3.93 16.06 22.82
C GLY A 48 -3.80 15.32 24.16
N PRO A 49 -2.78 15.63 24.97
CA PRO A 49 -2.47 14.91 26.21
C PRO A 49 -3.61 14.84 27.25
N HIS A 50 -4.54 15.80 27.22
CA HIS A 50 -5.66 15.89 28.18
C HIS A 50 -7.03 15.86 27.49
N TYR A 51 -7.10 15.34 26.25
CA TYR A 51 -8.28 15.41 25.38
C TYR A 51 -9.59 14.95 26.03
N PHE A 52 -9.56 13.94 26.91
CA PHE A 52 -10.81 13.48 27.53
C PHE A 52 -11.43 14.51 28.47
N SER A 53 -10.62 15.40 29.03
CA SER A 53 -11.04 16.52 29.87
C SER A 53 -11.30 17.81 29.09
N ASP A 54 -10.42 18.19 28.16
CA ASP A 54 -10.43 19.51 27.53
C ASP A 54 -10.94 19.53 26.07
N LYS A 55 -11.06 18.35 25.44
CA LYS A 55 -11.40 18.16 24.01
C LYS A 55 -10.45 18.87 23.04
N VAL A 56 -9.23 19.19 23.46
CA VAL A 56 -8.24 19.91 22.64
C VAL A 56 -7.44 18.95 21.77
N LYS A 57 -7.47 19.20 20.46
CA LYS A 57 -6.60 18.51 19.50
C LYS A 57 -5.31 19.29 19.27
N VAL A 58 -4.23 18.57 19.02
CA VAL A 58 -2.89 19.12 18.76
C VAL A 58 -2.34 18.55 17.45
N PRO A 59 -1.34 19.20 16.81
CA PRO A 59 -0.63 18.60 15.68
C PRO A 59 -0.03 17.24 16.07
N ALA A 60 -0.02 16.28 15.15
CA ALA A 60 0.29 14.89 15.47
C ALA A 60 1.71 14.59 15.96
N GLY A 61 2.70 15.43 15.65
CA GLY A 61 4.10 15.15 15.98
C GLY A 61 4.68 14.09 15.03
N GLU A 62 5.45 13.12 15.51
CA GLU A 62 6.11 12.13 14.65
C GLU A 62 5.21 10.93 14.32
N PHE A 63 5.46 10.28 13.18
CA PHE A 63 4.85 8.99 12.84
C PHE A 63 5.51 7.85 13.61
N LEU A 64 4.73 6.85 14.00
CA LEU A 64 5.24 5.64 14.65
C LEU A 64 5.97 4.70 13.68
N LEU A 65 5.59 4.71 12.41
CA LEU A 65 6.14 3.86 11.36
C LEU A 65 6.75 4.70 10.24
N LYS A 66 7.79 4.18 9.60
CA LYS A 66 8.41 4.81 8.43
C LYS A 66 7.63 4.43 7.16
N PRO A 67 7.44 5.36 6.21
CA PRO A 67 6.86 5.05 4.91
C PRO A 67 7.76 4.08 4.15
N LEU A 68 7.17 2.99 3.64
CA LEU A 68 7.90 1.95 2.91
C LEU A 68 7.55 1.96 1.41
N GLY A 69 6.29 2.19 1.06
CA GLY A 69 5.87 2.16 -0.34
C GLY A 69 4.41 2.57 -0.52
N PHE A 70 4.04 2.84 -1.78
CA PHE A 70 2.67 3.01 -2.19
C PHE A 70 2.46 2.34 -3.55
N ASP A 71 1.50 1.43 -3.62
CA ASP A 71 1.15 0.75 -4.86
C ASP A 71 -0.25 1.19 -5.32
N TRP A 72 -0.37 1.48 -6.61
CA TRP A 72 -1.62 1.71 -7.31
C TRP A 72 -1.83 0.56 -8.28
N VAL A 73 -2.71 -0.36 -7.92
CA VAL A 73 -2.90 -1.64 -8.61
C VAL A 73 -4.36 -1.83 -9.00
N LYS A 74 -4.60 -2.70 -9.99
CA LYS A 74 -5.95 -3.07 -10.44
C LYS A 74 -6.01 -4.55 -10.79
N GLY A 75 -7.20 -5.14 -10.72
CA GLY A 75 -7.39 -6.56 -10.97
C GLY A 75 -8.79 -6.92 -11.48
N PRO A 76 -8.95 -8.10 -12.10
CA PRO A 76 -10.27 -8.57 -12.55
C PRO A 76 -11.23 -8.77 -11.37
N THR A 77 -10.70 -8.99 -10.17
CA THR A 77 -11.42 -9.08 -8.90
C THR A 77 -10.78 -8.16 -7.86
N LYS A 78 -11.50 -7.93 -6.76
CA LYS A 78 -10.96 -7.27 -5.57
C LYS A 78 -9.64 -7.92 -5.13
N LEU A 79 -8.60 -7.11 -4.99
CA LEU A 79 -7.27 -7.54 -4.56
C LEU A 79 -7.22 -7.52 -3.02
N SER A 80 -6.87 -8.65 -2.42
CA SER A 80 -6.79 -8.84 -0.96
C SER A 80 -5.53 -9.63 -0.63
N GLU A 81 -5.06 -9.57 0.61
CA GLU A 81 -3.93 -10.38 1.10
C GLU A 81 -2.65 -10.21 0.28
N ILE A 82 -2.37 -9.01 -0.23
CA ILE A 82 -1.28 -8.72 -1.16
C ILE A 82 0.07 -9.19 -0.59
N LEU A 83 0.34 -8.95 0.69
CA LEU A 83 1.59 -9.37 1.37
C LEU A 83 1.69 -10.89 1.62
N SER A 84 0.58 -11.64 1.49
CA SER A 84 0.60 -13.10 1.58
C SER A 84 1.16 -13.75 0.32
N TYR A 85 1.22 -13.02 -0.81
CA TYR A 85 1.78 -13.53 -2.05
C TYR A 85 3.30 -13.28 -2.12
N PRO A 86 4.13 -14.31 -2.36
CA PRO A 86 5.58 -14.13 -2.52
C PRO A 86 5.98 -13.23 -3.70
N SER A 87 5.08 -13.04 -4.67
CA SER A 87 5.26 -12.12 -5.79
C SER A 87 5.04 -10.65 -5.42
N SER A 88 4.53 -10.36 -4.21
CA SER A 88 4.43 -8.99 -3.72
C SER A 88 5.80 -8.35 -3.67
N ARG A 89 5.91 -7.18 -4.30
CA ARG A 89 7.15 -6.40 -4.39
C ARG A 89 7.75 -6.13 -3.02
N ILE A 90 6.90 -5.77 -2.05
CA ILE A 90 7.30 -5.49 -0.68
C ILE A 90 7.80 -6.76 0.00
N ARG A 91 7.03 -7.86 -0.12
CA ARG A 91 7.38 -9.14 0.51
C ARG A 91 8.70 -9.67 -0.04
N LYS A 92 8.84 -9.68 -1.37
CA LYS A 92 10.04 -10.10 -2.07
C LYS A 92 11.27 -9.30 -1.65
N ALA A 93 11.18 -7.97 -1.59
CA ALA A 93 12.32 -7.15 -1.19
C ALA A 93 12.77 -7.43 0.25
N ILE A 94 11.82 -7.68 1.16
CA ILE A 94 12.13 -8.04 2.56
C ILE A 94 12.74 -9.43 2.64
N ASP A 95 12.17 -10.43 1.94
CA ASP A 95 12.70 -11.78 1.96
C ASP A 95 14.09 -11.85 1.29
N GLU A 96 14.37 -11.02 0.28
CA GLU A 96 15.70 -10.90 -0.35
C GLU A 96 16.74 -10.23 0.56
N GLU A 97 16.35 -9.22 1.35
CA GLU A 97 17.27 -8.50 2.24
C GLU A 97 17.53 -9.28 3.55
N PHE A 98 16.50 -9.94 4.08
CA PHE A 98 16.51 -10.58 5.41
C PHE A 98 16.46 -12.12 5.29
N GLN A 99 17.44 -12.72 4.61
CA GLN A 99 17.51 -14.16 4.31
C GLN A 99 17.97 -15.07 5.47
N THR A 100 18.52 -14.50 6.55
CA THR A 100 19.09 -15.27 7.67
C THR A 100 18.06 -15.48 8.78
N GLU A 101 18.00 -16.69 9.36
CA GLU A 101 17.06 -17.14 10.42
C GLU A 101 17.10 -16.36 11.75
N ASP A 102 17.79 -15.22 11.82
CA ASP A 102 17.74 -14.36 13.00
C ASP A 102 16.45 -13.53 12.94
N ASP A 103 15.33 -14.16 13.34
CA ASP A 103 13.98 -13.58 13.42
C ASP A 103 13.96 -12.23 14.18
N ALA A 104 14.97 -11.93 14.99
CA ALA A 104 15.12 -10.68 15.71
C ALA A 104 15.47 -9.47 14.83
N ALA A 105 15.94 -9.67 13.60
CA ALA A 105 16.36 -8.59 12.70
C ALA A 105 15.32 -8.20 11.63
N LYS A 106 14.28 -9.04 11.42
CA LYS A 106 13.32 -8.81 10.34
C LYS A 106 12.37 -7.66 10.71
N PRO A 107 12.22 -6.62 9.86
CA PRO A 107 11.35 -5.50 10.17
C PRO A 107 9.87 -5.91 10.07
N PHE A 108 9.02 -5.29 10.89
CA PHE A 108 7.59 -5.55 10.87
C PHE A 108 6.85 -4.56 9.97
N VAL A 109 6.12 -5.06 8.97
CA VAL A 109 5.41 -4.25 7.97
C VAL A 109 3.93 -4.10 8.27
N TRP A 110 3.42 -2.91 8.01
CA TRP A 110 1.99 -2.60 8.00
C TRP A 110 1.56 -2.25 6.59
N ALA A 111 0.55 -2.94 6.06
CA ALA A 111 -0.10 -2.59 4.80
C ALA A 111 -1.55 -2.15 5.05
N PHE A 112 -1.94 -1.03 4.47
CA PHE A 112 -3.32 -0.60 4.39
C PHE A 112 -3.76 -0.64 2.93
N ASN A 113 -4.57 -1.64 2.58
CA ASN A 113 -5.08 -1.85 1.23
C ASN A 113 -6.49 -1.26 1.12
N LEU A 114 -6.62 -0.07 0.53
CA LEU A 114 -7.92 0.54 0.26
C LEU A 114 -8.49 -0.01 -1.04
N GLN A 115 -9.48 -0.91 -0.93
CA GLN A 115 -10.10 -1.59 -2.05
C GLN A 115 -11.23 -0.71 -2.61
N LEU A 116 -11.00 -0.14 -3.78
CA LEU A 116 -11.88 0.84 -4.40
C LEU A 116 -12.88 0.17 -5.36
N PRO A 117 -14.19 0.25 -5.10
CA PRO A 117 -15.21 -0.31 -5.98
C PRO A 117 -15.24 0.47 -7.30
N HIS A 118 -14.71 -0.13 -8.36
CA HIS A 118 -14.71 0.39 -9.72
C HIS A 118 -14.64 -0.78 -10.70
N LYS A 119 -14.93 -0.55 -11.99
CA LYS A 119 -15.02 -1.64 -13.00
C LYS A 119 -13.79 -2.57 -13.07
N ASP A 120 -12.60 -2.04 -12.80
CA ASP A 120 -11.33 -2.80 -12.85
C ASP A 120 -10.77 -3.09 -11.45
N ASN A 121 -11.57 -2.97 -10.38
CA ASN A 121 -11.21 -3.18 -8.96
C ASN A 121 -9.82 -2.62 -8.59
N TYR A 122 -9.75 -1.31 -8.34
CA TYR A 122 -8.49 -0.66 -7.99
C TYR A 122 -8.19 -0.87 -6.50
N SER A 123 -6.91 -0.90 -6.17
CA SER A 123 -6.41 -0.90 -4.79
C SER A 123 -5.32 0.15 -4.66
N ALA A 124 -5.48 1.04 -3.69
CA ALA A 124 -4.43 1.95 -3.23
C ALA A 124 -3.83 1.37 -1.94
N VAL A 125 -2.59 0.90 -2.02
CA VAL A 125 -1.95 0.17 -0.93
C VAL A 125 -0.81 0.99 -0.35
N ALA A 126 -0.95 1.38 0.91
CA ALA A 126 0.08 2.12 1.63
C ALA A 126 0.85 1.16 2.54
N TYR A 127 2.17 1.13 2.39
CA TYR A 127 3.06 0.27 3.18
C TYR A 127 3.90 1.12 4.13
N PHE A 128 4.00 0.67 5.37
CA PHE A 128 4.81 1.26 6.42
C PHE A 128 5.64 0.19 7.12
N VAL A 129 6.72 0.60 7.77
CA VAL A 129 7.63 -0.33 8.44
C VAL A 129 8.05 0.17 9.82
N ALA A 130 8.05 -0.75 10.78
CA ALA A 130 8.71 -0.57 12.06
C ALA A 130 10.17 -1.02 11.90
N THR A 131 11.11 -0.06 11.97
CA THR A 131 12.56 -0.36 11.96
C THR A 131 13.12 -0.61 13.35
N GLU A 132 12.32 -0.41 14.38
CA GLU A 132 12.66 -0.65 15.77
C GLU A 132 11.69 -1.69 16.35
N PRO A 133 12.13 -2.51 17.32
CA PRO A 133 11.25 -3.46 17.98
C PRO A 133 10.04 -2.76 18.59
N MET A 134 8.85 -3.30 18.36
CA MET A 134 7.63 -2.75 18.95
C MET A 134 7.66 -2.90 20.47
N LEU A 135 7.36 -1.83 21.19
CA LEU A 135 7.26 -1.86 22.65
C LEU A 135 6.09 -2.76 23.09
N GLN A 136 6.41 -3.79 23.87
CA GLN A 136 5.41 -4.69 24.45
C GLN A 136 4.42 -3.90 25.32
N GLY A 137 3.13 -4.21 25.19
CA GLY A 137 2.06 -3.51 25.89
C GLY A 137 1.70 -2.12 25.33
N SER A 138 2.41 -1.62 24.31
CA SER A 138 1.99 -0.41 23.59
C SER A 138 0.62 -0.59 22.93
N LEU A 139 -0.03 0.53 22.57
CA LEU A 139 -1.33 0.47 21.88
C LEU A 139 -1.26 -0.28 20.54
N MET A 140 -0.12 -0.21 19.83
CA MET A 140 0.11 -1.00 18.63
C MET A 140 0.23 -2.50 18.92
N ASP A 141 0.98 -2.88 19.96
CA ASP A 141 1.10 -4.28 20.39
C ASP A 141 -0.26 -4.86 20.80
N GLN A 142 -1.02 -4.09 21.59
CA GLN A 142 -2.39 -4.43 21.98
C GLN A 142 -3.32 -4.54 20.77
N PHE A 143 -3.17 -3.67 19.76
CA PHE A 143 -3.98 -3.73 18.55
C PHE A 143 -3.69 -4.97 17.71
N LEU A 144 -2.41 -5.36 17.54
CA LEU A 144 -2.06 -6.58 16.80
C LEU A 144 -2.62 -7.84 17.47
N LYS A 145 -2.48 -7.93 18.80
CA LYS A 145 -2.94 -9.06 19.63
C LYS A 145 -4.44 -9.03 19.94
N GLY A 146 -5.09 -7.89 19.75
CA GLY A 146 -6.49 -7.67 20.08
C GLY A 146 -7.43 -8.47 19.20
N ASP A 147 -8.65 -8.69 19.72
CA ASP A 147 -9.73 -9.32 18.97
C ASP A 147 -10.30 -8.38 17.88
N ASP A 148 -11.18 -8.93 17.05
CA ASP A 148 -11.82 -8.18 15.96
C ASP A 148 -12.64 -7.00 16.50
N GLY A 149 -13.29 -7.15 17.66
CA GLY A 149 -14.08 -6.08 18.28
C GLY A 149 -13.22 -4.88 18.65
N PHE A 150 -12.07 -5.12 19.28
CA PHE A 150 -11.07 -4.12 19.61
C PHE A 150 -10.58 -3.45 18.34
N LYS A 151 -10.06 -4.21 17.37
CA LYS A 151 -9.54 -3.68 16.10
C LYS A 151 -10.58 -2.81 15.37
N LYS A 152 -11.81 -3.32 15.26
CA LYS A 152 -12.97 -2.64 14.67
C LYS A 152 -13.26 -1.30 15.33
N SER A 153 -13.15 -1.23 16.65
CA SER A 153 -13.48 -0.04 17.43
C SER A 153 -12.37 1.02 17.49
N ARG A 154 -11.16 0.68 17.03
CA ARG A 154 -9.95 1.46 17.24
C ARG A 154 -9.32 1.97 15.95
N LEU A 155 -9.36 1.20 14.86
CA LEU A 155 -8.69 1.62 13.62
C LEU A 155 -9.38 2.84 13.01
N LYS A 156 -8.61 3.91 12.79
CA LYS A 156 -9.08 5.21 12.35
C LYS A 156 -8.26 5.71 11.16
N LEU A 157 -8.95 6.41 10.26
CA LEU A 157 -8.39 7.05 9.07
C LEU A 157 -8.70 8.53 9.11
N ILE A 158 -7.72 9.34 8.70
CA ILE A 158 -7.89 10.75 8.35
C ILE A 158 -7.63 10.90 6.86
N ALA A 159 -8.55 11.52 6.12
CA ALA A 159 -8.46 11.79 4.70
C ALA A 159 -8.63 13.30 4.43
N ASN A 160 -7.60 13.95 3.91
CA ASN A 160 -7.65 15.36 3.52
C ASN A 160 -7.49 15.51 2.01
N ILE A 161 -8.41 16.23 1.36
CA ILE A 161 -8.32 16.58 -0.05
C ILE A 161 -7.49 17.87 -0.21
N VAL A 162 -6.18 17.71 -0.36
CA VAL A 162 -5.19 18.80 -0.50
C VAL A 162 -5.44 19.59 -1.78
N LYS A 163 -5.63 18.89 -2.91
CA LYS A 163 -5.96 19.48 -4.21
C LYS A 163 -7.17 18.73 -4.77
N GLY A 164 -8.15 19.46 -5.27
CA GLY A 164 -9.31 18.85 -5.90
C GLY A 164 -10.51 19.78 -5.99
N PRO A 165 -11.52 19.40 -6.80
CA PRO A 165 -12.76 20.15 -6.91
C PRO A 165 -13.47 20.28 -5.55
N TRP A 166 -14.12 21.41 -5.33
CA TRP A 166 -14.86 21.68 -4.09
C TRP A 166 -15.94 20.63 -3.80
N ILE A 167 -16.54 20.02 -4.84
CA ILE A 167 -17.55 18.97 -4.70
C ILE A 167 -16.98 17.70 -4.05
N VAL A 168 -15.74 17.32 -4.39
CA VAL A 168 -15.06 16.18 -3.76
C VAL A 168 -14.73 16.50 -2.31
N ARG A 169 -14.20 17.71 -2.04
CA ARG A 169 -13.93 18.18 -0.66
C ARG A 169 -15.18 18.14 0.22
N LYS A 170 -16.30 18.62 -0.32
CA LYS A 170 -17.59 18.64 0.38
C LYS A 170 -18.15 17.23 0.61
N ALA A 171 -18.01 16.32 -0.36
CA ALA A 171 -18.45 14.93 -0.22
C ALA A 171 -17.65 14.18 0.85
N VAL A 172 -16.34 14.43 0.95
CA VAL A 172 -15.50 13.87 2.02
C VAL A 172 -15.92 14.44 3.39
N GLY A 173 -16.12 15.76 3.49
CA GLY A 173 -16.83 16.40 4.61
C GLY A 173 -16.50 15.85 6.01
N GLU A 174 -17.53 15.54 6.80
CA GLU A 174 -17.38 14.94 8.14
C GLU A 174 -16.76 13.53 8.13
N GLN A 175 -16.77 12.84 6.98
CA GLN A 175 -16.14 11.53 6.81
C GLN A 175 -14.62 11.64 6.61
N ALA A 176 -14.06 12.85 6.57
CA ALA A 176 -12.63 13.10 6.56
C ALA A 176 -11.90 12.45 7.74
N ILE A 177 -12.59 12.19 8.86
CA ILE A 177 -12.02 11.47 10.00
C ILE A 177 -13.02 10.41 10.44
N CYS A 178 -12.68 9.13 10.31
CA CYS A 178 -13.61 8.06 10.68
C CYS A 178 -12.87 6.87 11.32
N VAL A 179 -13.54 6.21 12.26
CA VAL A 179 -13.13 4.89 12.76
C VAL A 179 -13.51 3.89 11.69
N ILE A 180 -12.61 3.68 10.72
CA ILE A 180 -12.89 2.88 9.52
C ILE A 180 -13.32 1.46 9.84
N GLY A 181 -12.83 0.87 10.94
CA GLY A 181 -13.28 -0.45 11.37
C GLY A 181 -14.79 -0.51 11.64
N ARG A 182 -15.39 0.56 12.15
CA ARG A 182 -16.85 0.64 12.38
C ARG A 182 -17.62 0.95 11.11
N ALA A 183 -17.05 1.76 10.23
CA ALA A 183 -17.71 2.27 9.03
C ALA A 183 -17.65 1.30 7.84
N LEU A 184 -16.63 0.44 7.79
CA LEU A 184 -16.31 -0.42 6.66
C LEU A 184 -15.94 -1.83 7.13
N SER A 185 -16.19 -2.82 6.29
CA SER A 185 -15.63 -4.16 6.46
C SER A 185 -14.11 -4.09 6.30
N CYS A 186 -13.39 -4.50 7.35
CA CYS A 186 -11.93 -4.60 7.34
C CYS A 186 -11.54 -6.06 7.59
N LYS A 187 -10.71 -6.64 6.72
CA LYS A 187 -10.09 -7.95 6.94
C LYS A 187 -8.65 -7.73 7.40
N TYR A 188 -8.30 -8.38 8.50
CA TYR A 188 -6.96 -8.32 9.10
C TYR A 188 -6.22 -9.61 8.77
N VAL A 189 -5.09 -9.48 8.10
CA VAL A 189 -4.27 -10.60 7.64
C VAL A 189 -2.91 -10.46 8.33
N SER A 190 -2.54 -11.43 9.14
CA SER A 190 -1.27 -11.40 9.88
C SER A 190 -0.36 -12.51 9.39
N GLY A 191 0.89 -12.17 9.11
CA GLY A 191 1.97 -13.13 8.90
C GLY A 191 3.06 -12.93 9.95
N GLU A 192 4.18 -13.63 9.78
CA GLU A 192 5.30 -13.61 10.74
C GLU A 192 5.90 -12.21 10.94
N SER A 193 5.98 -11.41 9.87
CA SER A 193 6.64 -10.09 9.87
C SER A 193 5.76 -8.99 9.25
N PHE A 194 4.45 -9.22 9.16
CA PHE A 194 3.55 -8.20 8.64
C PHE A 194 2.13 -8.30 9.18
N VAL A 195 1.43 -7.18 9.10
CA VAL A 195 -0.03 -7.10 9.13
C VAL A 195 -0.51 -6.37 7.89
N GLU A 196 -1.55 -6.89 7.25
CA GLU A 196 -2.28 -6.23 6.19
C GLU A 196 -3.73 -6.01 6.63
N ILE A 197 -4.23 -4.80 6.37
CA ILE A 197 -5.61 -4.41 6.60
C ILE A 197 -6.24 -4.12 5.24
N ASP A 198 -7.05 -5.07 4.78
CA ASP A 198 -7.89 -4.93 3.60
C ASP A 198 -9.15 -4.14 3.98
N VAL A 199 -9.27 -2.91 3.46
CA VAL A 199 -10.39 -2.00 3.74
C VAL A 199 -11.33 -1.99 2.54
N ASP A 200 -12.48 -2.65 2.69
CA ASP A 200 -13.48 -2.74 1.63
C ASP A 200 -14.36 -1.48 1.59
N ILE A 201 -14.00 -0.50 0.77
CA ILE A 201 -14.80 0.72 0.59
C ILE A 201 -16.22 0.37 0.06
N GLY A 202 -16.33 -0.67 -0.77
CA GLY A 202 -17.60 -1.12 -1.36
C GLY A 202 -18.61 -1.64 -0.34
N SER A 203 -18.18 -1.93 0.90
CA SER A 203 -19.06 -2.39 1.98
C SER A 203 -19.98 -1.30 2.55
N SER A 204 -19.72 -0.02 2.23
CA SER A 204 -20.57 1.11 2.64
C SER A 204 -21.07 1.88 1.43
N MET A 205 -22.39 2.05 1.33
CA MET A 205 -23.00 2.85 0.27
C MET A 205 -22.50 4.29 0.26
N VAL A 206 -22.27 4.88 1.45
CA VAL A 206 -21.78 6.25 1.58
C VAL A 206 -20.33 6.35 1.13
N ALA A 207 -19.45 5.48 1.63
CA ALA A 207 -18.05 5.50 1.25
C ALA A 207 -17.85 5.19 -0.24
N SER A 208 -18.60 4.21 -0.76
CA SER A 208 -18.63 3.86 -2.18
C SER A 208 -19.04 5.05 -3.05
N ALA A 209 -20.08 5.79 -2.67
CA ALA A 209 -20.51 6.99 -3.40
C ALA A 209 -19.44 8.10 -3.40
N ILE A 210 -18.79 8.35 -2.25
CA ILE A 210 -17.72 9.34 -2.12
C ILE A 210 -16.52 8.94 -2.99
N VAL A 211 -16.09 7.68 -2.93
CA VAL A 211 -14.97 7.18 -3.74
C VAL A 211 -15.31 7.19 -5.21
N HIS A 212 -16.53 6.82 -5.62
CA HIS A 212 -16.95 6.90 -7.03
C HIS A 212 -16.86 8.33 -7.57
N LEU A 213 -17.34 9.31 -6.79
CA LEU A 213 -17.19 10.73 -7.13
C LEU A 213 -15.72 11.13 -7.21
N ALA A 214 -14.91 10.78 -6.22
CA ALA A 214 -13.49 11.12 -6.19
C ALA A 214 -12.72 10.48 -7.34
N PHE A 215 -13.06 9.24 -7.71
CA PHE A 215 -12.44 8.50 -8.79
C PHE A 215 -12.59 9.23 -10.13
N GLY A 216 -13.74 9.87 -10.38
CA GLY A 216 -13.96 10.73 -11.55
C GLY A 216 -13.00 11.92 -11.67
N TYR A 217 -12.32 12.29 -10.58
CA TYR A 217 -11.34 13.36 -10.53
C TYR A 217 -9.92 12.89 -10.18
N ILE A 218 -9.66 11.57 -10.08
CA ILE A 218 -8.44 11.01 -9.49
C ILE A 218 -7.14 11.55 -10.12
N THR A 219 -7.18 11.85 -11.42
CA THR A 219 -6.07 12.44 -12.20
C THR A 219 -5.79 13.91 -11.90
N THR A 220 -6.59 14.55 -11.06
CA THR A 220 -6.48 15.96 -10.62
C THR A 220 -6.57 16.12 -9.10
N LEU A 221 -6.71 15.00 -8.37
CA LEU A 221 -6.82 14.98 -6.91
C LEU A 221 -5.46 14.78 -6.27
N THR A 222 -5.19 15.53 -5.21
CA THR A 222 -4.15 15.21 -4.22
C THR A 222 -4.82 14.94 -2.90
N VAL A 223 -4.52 13.78 -2.32
CA VAL A 223 -5.15 13.29 -1.09
C VAL A 223 -4.08 12.89 -0.10
N ASP A 224 -4.22 13.38 1.13
CA ASP A 224 -3.49 12.88 2.29
C ASP A 224 -4.34 11.85 3.01
N LEU A 225 -3.75 10.70 3.29
CA LEU A 225 -4.33 9.65 4.11
C LEU A 225 -3.41 9.41 5.31
N ALA A 226 -3.94 9.44 6.52
CA ALA A 226 -3.20 9.08 7.73
C ALA A 226 -3.95 8.01 8.53
N PHE A 227 -3.20 7.00 8.96
CA PHE A 227 -3.72 5.85 9.71
C PHE A 227 -3.31 5.96 11.16
N LEU A 228 -4.22 5.61 12.06
CA LEU A 228 -3.96 5.66 13.50
C LEU A 228 -4.87 4.70 14.26
N ILE A 229 -4.47 4.39 15.49
CA ILE A 229 -5.27 3.64 16.45
C ILE A 229 -5.85 4.68 17.41
N GLU A 230 -7.17 4.79 17.47
CA GLU A 230 -7.85 5.80 18.28
C GLU A 230 -7.62 5.54 19.78
N SER A 231 -7.06 6.53 20.47
CA SER A 231 -6.90 6.52 21.93
C SER A 231 -8.27 6.66 22.60
N GLN A 232 -8.62 5.83 23.58
CA GLN A 232 -9.89 5.84 24.34
C GLN A 232 -9.68 6.01 25.86
N THR A 233 -8.43 5.98 26.35
CA THR A 233 -8.10 6.21 27.76
C THR A 233 -6.95 7.22 27.91
N ASP A 234 -6.83 7.89 29.06
CA ASP A 234 -5.78 8.89 29.28
C ASP A 234 -4.36 8.32 29.14
N ALA A 235 -4.15 7.04 29.48
CA ALA A 235 -2.86 6.37 29.33
C ALA A 235 -2.43 6.18 27.86
N GLU A 236 -3.36 6.30 26.93
CA GLU A 236 -3.13 6.19 25.49
C GLU A 236 -2.92 7.57 24.81
N LEU A 237 -2.93 8.67 25.58
CA LEU A 237 -2.72 10.03 25.08
C LEU A 237 -1.25 10.50 25.25
N PRO A 238 -0.77 11.42 24.39
CA PRO A 238 -1.44 11.95 23.20
C PRO A 238 -1.57 10.88 22.10
N GLU A 239 -2.61 11.02 21.28
CA GLU A 239 -2.85 10.12 20.13
C GLU A 239 -1.73 10.31 19.10
N LYS A 240 -1.23 9.21 18.52
CA LYS A 240 -0.12 9.21 17.55
C LYS A 240 -0.54 8.56 16.24
N LEU A 241 0.00 9.05 15.13
CA LEU A 241 -0.23 8.47 13.82
C LEU A 241 0.68 7.26 13.59
N LEU A 242 0.13 6.18 13.05
CA LEU A 242 0.93 5.05 12.57
C LEU A 242 1.80 5.51 11.40
N GLY A 243 1.19 6.15 10.41
CA GLY A 243 1.86 6.65 9.22
C GLY A 243 0.88 7.41 8.34
N ALA A 244 1.42 8.13 7.35
CA ALA A 244 0.62 8.83 6.37
C ALA A 244 1.22 8.74 4.97
N VAL A 245 0.36 8.82 3.96
CA VAL A 245 0.72 8.89 2.55
C VAL A 245 -0.06 10.01 1.88
N ARG A 246 0.63 10.76 1.02
CA ARG A 246 0.04 11.67 0.06
C ARG A 246 0.18 11.04 -1.30
N PHE A 247 -0.91 10.84 -2.03
CA PHE A 247 -0.83 10.58 -3.46
C PHE A 247 -1.39 11.77 -4.24
N SER A 248 -0.85 11.97 -5.43
CA SER A 248 -1.16 13.12 -6.28
C SER A 248 -1.43 12.68 -7.70
N GLU A 249 -2.60 13.04 -8.20
CA GLU A 249 -2.99 12.95 -9.60
C GLU A 249 -2.72 11.56 -10.18
N LEU A 250 -3.18 10.51 -9.49
CA LEU A 250 -2.96 9.13 -9.92
C LEU A 250 -3.57 8.92 -11.31
N GLN A 251 -2.84 8.24 -12.18
CA GLN A 251 -3.32 7.90 -13.51
C GLN A 251 -3.92 6.49 -13.49
N THR A 252 -5.09 6.32 -14.09
CA THR A 252 -5.80 5.03 -14.09
C THR A 252 -5.14 3.99 -14.99
N ASP A 253 -4.45 4.45 -16.04
CA ASP A 253 -3.68 3.61 -16.96
C ASP A 253 -2.35 3.14 -16.37
N SER A 254 -1.74 3.91 -15.46
CA SER A 254 -0.51 3.52 -14.75
C SER A 254 -0.74 2.53 -13.61
N ALA A 255 -1.99 2.20 -13.27
CA ALA A 255 -2.28 1.17 -12.28
C ALA A 255 -1.73 -0.18 -12.76
N VAL A 256 -0.91 -0.82 -11.94
CA VAL A 256 -0.30 -2.11 -12.29
C VAL A 256 -1.39 -3.18 -12.26
N SER A 257 -1.54 -3.89 -13.37
CA SER A 257 -2.43 -5.05 -13.43
C SER A 257 -1.84 -6.17 -12.59
N MET A 258 -2.58 -6.60 -11.57
CA MET A 258 -2.20 -7.70 -10.69
C MET A 258 -3.17 -8.86 -10.93
N GLU A 259 -2.63 -9.97 -11.42
CA GLU A 259 -3.33 -11.25 -11.43
C GLU A 259 -2.86 -12.05 -10.21
N LEU A 260 -3.70 -12.09 -9.17
CA LEU A 260 -3.47 -12.94 -8.01
C LEU A 260 -3.86 -14.36 -8.38
N SER A 261 -2.92 -15.16 -8.91
CA SER A 261 -3.13 -16.58 -9.11
C SER A 261 -3.20 -17.27 -7.74
N SER A 262 -4.34 -17.85 -7.39
CA SER A 262 -4.44 -18.78 -6.26
C SER A 262 -3.50 -19.95 -6.51
N SER A 263 -2.55 -20.17 -5.61
CA SER A 263 -1.61 -21.28 -5.74
C SER A 263 -2.34 -22.60 -5.55
N ASN A 264 -2.73 -23.23 -6.66
CA ASN A 264 -2.88 -24.67 -6.75
C ASN A 264 -2.15 -25.18 -8.00
N SER A 265 -1.09 -25.94 -7.73
CA SER A 265 -0.30 -26.78 -8.65
C SER A 265 0.50 -26.11 -9.77
N ASN A 266 1.82 -26.35 -9.71
CA ASN A 266 2.76 -26.50 -10.83
C ASN A 266 2.32 -25.95 -12.19
N GLN A 267 2.69 -24.71 -12.50
CA GLN A 267 3.23 -24.41 -13.84
C GLN A 267 4.10 -23.15 -13.82
N ARG A 268 5.23 -23.29 -14.51
CA ARG A 268 6.28 -22.29 -14.67
C ARG A 268 5.73 -20.94 -15.13
N SER A 269 5.99 -19.96 -14.29
CA SER A 269 6.15 -18.53 -14.56
C SER A 269 6.31 -18.12 -16.05
N SER A 270 5.33 -17.40 -16.60
CA SER A 270 5.38 -16.72 -17.91
C SER A 270 5.82 -15.24 -17.75
N TRP A 271 6.97 -15.02 -17.12
CA TRP A 271 7.60 -13.71 -16.95
C TRP A 271 8.67 -13.42 -18.02
N TRP A 272 9.00 -14.38 -18.88
CA TRP A 272 10.04 -14.26 -19.90
C TRP A 272 9.63 -13.53 -21.18
N LYS A 273 8.41 -12.99 -21.30
CA LYS A 273 7.96 -12.33 -22.55
C LYS A 273 8.42 -10.87 -22.71
N SER A 274 9.16 -10.29 -21.75
CA SER A 274 9.58 -8.87 -21.85
C SER A 274 11.09 -8.61 -21.91
N LEU A 275 11.94 -9.62 -22.11
CA LEU A 275 13.42 -9.42 -22.17
C LEU A 275 14.10 -9.93 -23.46
N GLY A 276 13.36 -10.12 -24.56
CA GLY A 276 13.90 -10.77 -25.76
C GLY A 276 13.54 -10.13 -27.11
N ASN A 277 13.50 -8.81 -27.22
CA ASN A 277 13.39 -8.12 -28.51
C ASN A 277 14.73 -8.11 -29.28
N GLY A 278 15.30 -9.30 -29.56
CA GLY A 278 16.66 -9.40 -30.10
C GLY A 278 17.07 -10.66 -30.88
N PHE A 279 16.13 -11.54 -31.29
CA PHE A 279 16.47 -12.75 -32.06
C PHE A 279 15.54 -13.05 -33.24
N SER A 280 15.03 -12.02 -33.92
CA SER A 280 14.18 -12.17 -35.12
C SER A 280 14.93 -11.97 -36.45
N ASN A 281 16.22 -12.31 -36.51
CA ASN A 281 17.03 -12.20 -37.73
C ASN A 281 17.89 -13.44 -38.04
N LEU A 282 17.39 -14.65 -37.79
CA LEU A 282 18.10 -15.89 -38.16
C LEU A 282 17.19 -17.04 -38.60
N LEU A 283 16.09 -16.73 -39.29
CA LEU A 283 15.29 -17.72 -40.01
C LEU A 283 14.91 -17.15 -41.39
N ASN A 284 15.88 -17.17 -42.30
CA ASN A 284 15.67 -17.25 -43.76
C ASN A 284 17.03 -17.44 -44.44
N GLN A 285 17.36 -18.70 -44.73
CA GLN A 285 18.37 -19.22 -45.67
C GLN A 285 18.46 -20.71 -45.33
N ASP A 286 18.25 -21.71 -46.17
CA ASP A 286 17.96 -21.83 -47.59
C ASP A 286 17.24 -23.18 -47.77
N THR A 287 16.28 -23.26 -48.68
CA THR A 287 15.89 -24.54 -49.32
C THR A 287 16.68 -24.71 -50.61
N PRO A 288 17.18 -25.91 -50.90
CA PRO A 288 16.99 -26.43 -52.25
C PRO A 288 16.51 -27.88 -52.30
N ASN A 289 15.65 -28.10 -53.30
CA ASN A 289 15.18 -29.36 -53.87
C ASN A 289 16.27 -30.43 -54.06
N MET A 290 15.92 -31.72 -53.96
CA MET A 290 15.95 -32.63 -55.11
C MET A 290 15.32 -34.01 -54.84
N ASN A 291 14.82 -34.56 -55.94
CA ASN A 291 14.01 -35.76 -56.12
C ASN A 291 14.70 -37.11 -55.82
N ASN A 292 13.83 -38.12 -55.73
CA ASN A 292 13.88 -39.46 -56.35
C ASN A 292 14.32 -40.70 -55.55
N THR A 293 13.41 -41.71 -55.62
CA THR A 293 13.60 -43.17 -55.69
C THR A 293 14.19 -43.88 -54.45
N THR A 294 13.73 -45.03 -53.95
CA THR A 294 13.06 -46.21 -54.53
C THR A 294 12.58 -47.10 -53.36
N SER A 295 11.48 -47.85 -53.55
CA SER A 295 11.01 -49.00 -52.72
C SER A 295 11.98 -50.20 -52.83
N PRO A 296 11.68 -51.45 -52.35
CA PRO A 296 10.62 -51.95 -51.46
C PRO A 296 11.08 -52.97 -50.39
N GLY A 297 10.15 -53.47 -49.55
CA GLY A 297 10.03 -54.92 -49.30
C GLY A 297 9.99 -55.44 -47.86
N ASN A 298 8.91 -56.18 -47.58
CA ASN A 298 8.70 -57.31 -46.65
C ASN A 298 8.91 -57.05 -45.14
N ASN A 299 8.06 -57.50 -44.22
CA ASN A 299 7.06 -58.58 -44.19
C ASN A 299 5.94 -58.20 -43.21
#